data_AF-A0ABD2VXW8-F1
#
_entry.id   AF-A0ABD2VXW8-F1
#
_cell.length_a   1.000
_cell.length_b   1.000
_cell.length_c   1.000
_cell.angle_alpha   90.00
_cell.angle_beta   90.00
_cell.angle_gamma   90.00
#
_symmetry.space_group_name_H-M   'P 1'
#
loop_
_entity.id
_entity.type
_entity.pdbx_description
1 polymer ?
#
loop_
_entity_poly.entity_id
_entity_poly.type
_entity_poly.pdbx_seq_one_letter_code
_entity_poly.pdbx_strand_id
1 'polypeptide(L)'
;MRNSRIVRTSTNLVGKFTQSVRRIVQDVKDEGTASGQTKEEVIETNERLRAVRIRLEGSYETAKKALVELMRKYTDSKQVRNVFERYALLKAMIKQVVKLETQYWTLVDIPRQEKQETVPAFVLRACTIMEKSHKSGGAAAGNNSSSNDQQKTSARLAEEAESRRERIDRLENMTISQIEAENTQMTNDLYRLLKKYTGLRNLIKELKEEYNSSKLYPIVPRYTMLKDMIKDIMHNPDYMEVCHELDCT
;
A
#
# COMPACT_ATOMS: atom_id res chain seq x y z
N MET A 1 -1.93 54.87 66.25
CA MET A 1 -1.09 54.77 65.04
C MET A 1 -0.56 53.34 64.92
N ARG A 2 -0.79 52.72 63.75
CA ARG A 2 -0.17 51.52 63.13
C ARG A 2 -0.04 50.23 63.96
N ASN A 3 -0.94 49.28 63.68
CA ASN A 3 -0.76 47.84 63.91
C ASN A 3 -0.20 47.20 62.63
N SER A 4 0.97 46.55 62.70
CA SER A 4 1.59 45.82 61.60
C SER A 4 0.90 44.48 61.38
N ARG A 5 0.33 44.24 60.19
CA ARG A 5 -0.06 42.88 59.73
C ARG A 5 1.09 42.27 58.94
N ILE A 6 1.66 41.21 59.50
CA ILE A 6 2.52 40.26 58.78
C ILE A 6 1.61 39.43 57.88
N VAL A 7 1.68 39.63 56.56
CA VAL A 7 1.10 38.70 55.58
C VAL A 7 2.06 37.52 55.46
N ARG A 8 1.69 36.38 56.06
CA ARG A 8 2.36 35.10 55.79
C ARG A 8 1.99 34.68 54.37
N THR A 9 2.92 34.83 53.44
CA THR A 9 2.88 34.20 52.13
C THR A 9 3.11 32.70 52.32
N SER A 10 2.03 31.94 52.47
CA SER A 10 2.06 30.49 52.45
C SER A 10 2.50 30.02 51.06
N THR A 11 3.78 29.68 50.92
CA THR A 11 4.32 29.12 49.68
C THR A 11 3.79 27.71 49.47
N ASN A 12 2.90 27.53 48.49
CA ASN A 12 2.39 26.25 48.02
C ASN A 12 3.51 25.41 47.35
N LEU A 13 4.42 24.84 48.14
CA LEU A 13 5.50 23.97 47.68
C LEU A 13 4.96 22.73 46.97
N VAL A 14 3.90 22.11 47.50
CA VAL A 14 3.34 20.84 47.01
C VAL A 14 2.74 20.99 45.60
N GLY A 15 2.11 22.14 45.31
CA GLY A 15 1.60 22.45 43.96
C GLY A 15 2.72 22.62 42.94
N LYS A 16 3.84 23.24 43.33
CA LYS A 16 5.02 23.42 42.46
C LYS A 16 5.77 22.12 42.22
N PHE A 17 5.85 21.23 43.20
CA PHE A 17 6.45 19.90 43.05
C PHE A 17 5.63 19.02 42.11
N THR A 18 4.30 18.99 42.23
CA THR A 18 3.46 18.18 41.33
C THR A 18 3.41 18.74 39.90
N GLN A 19 3.46 20.06 39.72
CA GLN A 19 3.64 20.68 38.40
C GLN A 19 5.03 20.44 37.82
N SER A 20 6.08 20.51 38.64
CA SER A 20 7.46 20.24 38.19
C SER A 20 7.64 18.78 37.84
N VAL A 21 7.03 17.84 38.58
CA VAL A 21 7.02 16.42 38.22
C VAL A 21 6.21 16.18 36.95
N ARG A 22 5.05 16.84 36.75
CA ARG A 22 4.31 16.75 35.48
C ARG A 22 5.11 17.32 34.32
N ARG A 23 5.82 18.43 34.51
CA ARG A 23 6.77 18.96 33.51
C ARG A 23 7.89 17.99 33.25
N ILE A 24 8.58 17.49 34.27
CA ILE A 24 9.67 16.52 34.12
C ILE A 24 9.18 15.22 33.46
N VAL A 25 7.99 14.71 33.78
CA VAL A 25 7.41 13.53 33.12
C VAL A 25 7.05 13.82 31.66
N GLN A 26 6.67 15.06 31.34
CA GLN A 26 6.41 15.51 29.97
C GLN A 26 7.72 15.75 29.20
N ASP A 27 8.70 16.38 29.83
CA ASP A 27 10.04 16.67 29.31
C ASP A 27 10.83 15.36 29.10
N VAL A 28 10.66 14.34 29.95
CA VAL A 28 11.19 12.96 29.74
C VAL A 28 10.43 12.21 28.64
N LYS A 29 9.17 12.57 28.38
CA LYS A 29 8.42 12.09 27.20
C LYS A 29 8.91 12.73 25.90
N ASP A 30 9.52 13.92 26.00
CA ASP A 30 9.96 14.78 24.90
C ASP A 30 11.50 14.89 24.77
N GLU A 31 12.29 14.15 25.56
CA GLU A 31 13.74 14.06 25.35
C GLU A 31 14.02 13.43 23.99
N GLY A 32 14.62 14.24 23.12
CA GLY A 32 14.80 14.01 21.70
C GLY A 32 15.30 12.61 21.37
N THR A 33 14.58 11.95 20.48
CA THR A 33 14.96 10.66 19.92
C THR A 33 16.22 10.79 19.07
N ALA A 34 16.91 9.68 18.81
CA ALA A 34 18.13 9.63 18.01
C ALA A 34 17.96 10.20 16.58
N SER A 35 16.71 10.36 16.11
CA SER A 35 16.36 10.94 14.80
C SER A 35 16.25 12.47 14.82
N GLY A 36 16.09 13.11 15.99
CA GLY A 36 15.83 14.55 16.12
C GLY A 36 14.44 14.99 15.63
N GLN A 37 13.55 14.05 15.29
CA GLN A 37 12.20 14.36 14.81
C GLN A 37 11.26 14.70 15.95
N THR A 38 10.33 15.62 15.68
CA THR A 38 9.23 15.92 16.60
C THR A 38 8.22 14.79 16.62
N LYS A 39 7.46 14.68 17.71
CA LYS A 39 6.38 13.69 17.83
C LYS A 39 5.37 13.77 16.68
N GLU A 40 5.03 14.98 16.26
CA GLU A 40 4.11 15.22 15.15
C GLU A 40 4.63 14.63 13.83
N GLU A 41 5.91 14.83 13.51
CA GLU A 41 6.53 14.29 12.29
C GLU A 41 6.57 12.76 12.28
N VAL A 42 6.80 12.15 13.45
CA VAL A 42 6.81 10.68 13.59
C VAL A 42 5.39 10.11 13.46
N ILE A 43 4.37 10.82 13.97
CA ILE A 43 2.94 10.48 13.78
C ILE A 43 2.55 10.62 12.31
N GLU A 44 2.93 11.73 11.65
CA GLU A 44 2.66 11.95 10.23
C GLU A 44 3.26 10.83 9.38
N THR A 45 4.50 10.45 9.67
CA THR A 45 5.18 9.32 9.00
C THR A 45 4.41 8.01 9.22
N ASN A 46 3.89 7.76 10.42
CA ASN A 46 3.09 6.57 10.73
C ASN A 46 1.83 6.52 9.87
N GLU A 47 1.06 7.60 9.83
CA GLU A 47 -0.16 7.71 9.02
C GLU A 47 0.13 7.50 7.53
N ARG A 48 1.22 8.10 7.06
CA ARG A 48 1.67 7.98 5.68
C ARG A 48 1.97 6.53 5.29
N LEU A 49 2.76 5.84 6.11
CA LEU A 49 3.09 4.43 5.90
C LEU A 49 1.83 3.54 5.88
N ARG A 50 0.87 3.79 6.78
CA ARG A 50 -0.38 3.02 6.86
C ARG A 50 -1.27 3.23 5.65
N ALA A 51 -1.49 4.49 5.24
CA ALA A 51 -2.32 4.80 4.09
C ALA A 51 -1.77 4.14 2.81
N VAL A 52 -0.45 4.19 2.63
CA VAL A 52 0.23 3.58 1.48
C VAL A 52 0.15 2.05 1.54
N ARG A 53 0.35 1.44 2.72
CA ARG A 53 0.23 -0.01 2.92
C ARG A 53 -1.15 -0.52 2.49
N ILE A 54 -2.24 0.05 3.01
CA ILE A 54 -3.61 -0.36 2.67
C ILE A 54 -3.84 -0.32 1.16
N ARG A 55 -3.38 0.76 0.52
CA ARG A 55 -3.56 0.93 -0.91
C ARG A 55 -2.73 -0.07 -1.71
N LEU A 56 -1.47 -0.27 -1.32
CA LEU A 56 -0.58 -1.20 -1.99
C LEU A 56 -1.09 -2.64 -1.85
N GLU A 57 -1.64 -3.01 -0.70
CA GLU A 57 -2.34 -4.29 -0.51
C GLU A 57 -3.48 -4.45 -1.51
N GLY A 58 -4.31 -3.41 -1.71
CA GLY A 58 -5.38 -3.43 -2.71
C GLY A 58 -4.87 -3.62 -4.15
N SER A 59 -3.81 -2.92 -4.53
CA SER A 59 -3.17 -3.07 -5.85
C SER A 59 -2.54 -4.46 -6.02
N TYR A 60 -1.87 -4.98 -4.99
CA TYR A 60 -1.30 -6.31 -4.95
C TYR A 60 -2.37 -7.38 -5.12
N GLU A 61 -3.45 -7.33 -4.33
CA GLU A 61 -4.56 -8.27 -4.41
C GLU A 61 -5.25 -8.26 -5.78
N THR A 62 -5.35 -7.09 -6.41
CA THR A 62 -5.89 -6.98 -7.77
C THR A 62 -5.00 -7.70 -8.78
N ALA A 63 -3.68 -7.48 -8.73
CA ALA A 63 -2.72 -8.14 -9.62
C ALA A 63 -2.70 -9.67 -9.37
N LYS A 64 -2.63 -10.08 -8.10
CA LYS A 64 -2.67 -11.48 -7.65
C LYS A 64 -3.89 -12.20 -8.18
N LYS A 65 -5.10 -11.68 -7.93
CA LYS A 65 -6.36 -12.30 -8.40
C LYS A 65 -6.40 -12.44 -9.92
N ALA A 66 -5.91 -11.45 -10.66
CA ALA A 66 -5.89 -11.49 -12.11
C ALA A 66 -4.97 -12.58 -12.66
N LEU A 67 -3.77 -12.74 -12.09
CA LEU A 67 -2.81 -13.76 -12.50
C LEU A 67 -3.27 -15.17 -12.10
N VAL A 68 -3.82 -15.34 -10.90
CA VAL A 68 -4.41 -16.61 -10.45
C VAL A 68 -5.57 -17.02 -11.36
N GLU A 69 -6.46 -16.09 -11.69
CA GLU A 69 -7.60 -16.37 -12.58
C GLU A 69 -7.14 -16.66 -14.02
N LEU A 70 -6.07 -16.02 -14.51
CA LEU A 70 -5.44 -16.37 -15.78
C LEU A 70 -4.98 -17.84 -15.78
N MET A 71 -4.34 -18.30 -14.71
CA MET A 71 -3.87 -19.69 -14.60
C MET A 71 -5.00 -20.70 -14.48
N ARG A 72 -6.04 -20.36 -13.72
CA ARG A 72 -7.25 -21.18 -13.62
C ARG A 72 -7.87 -21.37 -15.01
N LYS A 73 -8.14 -20.28 -15.74
CA LYS A 73 -8.70 -20.33 -17.10
C LYS A 73 -7.81 -21.05 -18.10
N TYR A 74 -6.49 -20.88 -17.99
CA TYR A 74 -5.55 -21.58 -18.86
C TYR A 74 -5.59 -23.09 -18.64
N THR A 75 -5.64 -23.52 -17.38
CA THR A 75 -5.77 -24.93 -17.01
C THR A 75 -7.08 -25.52 -17.55
N ASP A 76 -8.19 -24.84 -17.34
CA ASP A 76 -9.51 -25.24 -17.87
C ASP A 76 -9.50 -25.34 -19.40
N SER A 77 -8.81 -24.42 -20.10
CA SER A 77 -8.74 -24.39 -21.56
C SER A 77 -8.12 -25.65 -22.17
N LYS A 78 -7.33 -26.42 -21.40
CA LYS A 78 -6.70 -27.66 -21.88
C LYS A 78 -7.72 -28.74 -22.23
N GLN A 79 -8.94 -28.66 -21.70
CA GLN A 79 -10.03 -29.58 -22.02
C GLN A 79 -10.69 -29.28 -23.38
N VAL A 80 -10.46 -28.10 -23.94
CA VAL A 80 -11.05 -27.68 -25.22
C VAL A 80 -10.28 -28.31 -26.39
N ARG A 81 -10.91 -29.26 -27.08
CA ARG A 81 -10.33 -29.97 -28.23
C ARG A 81 -10.20 -29.10 -29.48
N ASN A 82 -11.13 -28.16 -29.68
CA ASN A 82 -11.10 -27.27 -30.85
C ASN A 82 -10.02 -26.20 -30.67
N VAL A 83 -9.00 -26.23 -31.53
CA VAL A 83 -7.84 -25.32 -31.45
C VAL A 83 -8.23 -23.86 -31.69
N PHE A 84 -9.19 -23.58 -32.58
CA PHE A 84 -9.66 -22.21 -32.85
C PHE A 84 -10.43 -21.62 -31.67
N GLU A 85 -11.30 -22.42 -31.06
CA GLU A 85 -12.01 -22.04 -29.84
C GLU A 85 -11.04 -21.81 -28.69
N ARG A 86 -10.10 -22.74 -28.48
CA ARG A 86 -9.06 -22.60 -27.46
C ARG A 86 -8.20 -21.35 -27.70
N TYR A 87 -7.82 -21.07 -28.95
CA TYR A 87 -7.10 -19.84 -29.31
C TYR A 87 -7.89 -18.58 -28.92
N ALA A 88 -9.21 -18.55 -29.16
CA ALA A 88 -10.06 -17.44 -28.75
C ALA A 88 -10.07 -17.26 -27.22
N LEU A 89 -10.15 -18.37 -26.46
CA LEU A 89 -10.07 -18.36 -25.00
C LEU A 89 -8.73 -17.82 -24.50
N LEU A 90 -7.60 -18.29 -25.04
CA LEU A 90 -6.25 -17.82 -24.68
C LEU A 90 -6.11 -16.31 -24.89
N LYS A 91 -6.61 -15.81 -26.04
CA LYS A 91 -6.63 -14.37 -26.30
C LYS A 91 -7.50 -13.62 -25.29
N ALA A 92 -8.67 -14.14 -24.95
CA ALA A 92 -9.59 -13.49 -24.05
C ALA A 92 -9.02 -13.37 -22.63
N MET A 93 -8.44 -14.45 -22.09
CA MET A 93 -7.85 -14.43 -20.75
C MET A 93 -6.63 -13.49 -20.66
N ILE A 94 -5.74 -13.50 -21.65
CA ILE A 94 -4.60 -12.57 -21.68
C ILE A 94 -5.09 -11.12 -21.77
N LYS A 95 -6.09 -10.83 -22.63
CA LYS A 95 -6.67 -9.49 -22.73
C LYS A 95 -7.24 -8.97 -21.41
N GLN A 96 -7.81 -9.84 -20.58
CA GLN A 96 -8.34 -9.44 -19.28
C GLN A 96 -7.24 -8.94 -18.34
N VAL A 97 -6.11 -9.63 -18.30
CA VAL A 97 -4.95 -9.22 -17.50
C VAL A 97 -4.30 -7.96 -18.07
N VAL A 98 -4.09 -7.91 -19.38
CA VAL A 98 -3.49 -6.75 -20.07
C VAL A 98 -4.31 -5.46 -19.90
N LYS A 99 -5.63 -5.58 -19.73
CA LYS A 99 -6.50 -4.42 -19.46
C LYS A 99 -6.14 -3.73 -18.14
N LEU A 100 -5.65 -4.46 -17.13
CA LEU A 100 -5.24 -3.87 -15.85
C LEU A 100 -4.06 -2.92 -16.02
N GLU A 101 -3.13 -3.23 -16.91
CA GLU A 101 -1.98 -2.35 -17.22
C GLU A 101 -2.39 -1.07 -17.98
N THR A 102 -3.62 -1.00 -18.47
CA THR A 102 -4.18 0.25 -19.02
C THR A 102 -4.90 1.09 -17.96
N GLN A 103 -5.11 0.54 -16.75
CA GLN A 103 -5.72 1.21 -15.60
C GLN A 103 -4.63 1.72 -14.65
N TYR A 104 -3.94 2.78 -15.06
CA TYR A 104 -2.76 3.34 -14.38
C TYR A 104 -3.00 3.75 -12.91
N TRP A 105 -4.24 3.99 -12.51
CA TRP A 105 -4.61 4.27 -11.11
C TRP A 105 -4.70 3.02 -10.24
N THR A 106 -5.04 1.86 -10.84
CA THR A 106 -5.19 0.57 -10.15
C THR A 106 -3.84 -0.09 -9.91
N LEU A 107 -2.96 -0.02 -10.92
CA LEU A 107 -1.61 -0.61 -10.88
C LEU A 107 -0.55 0.50 -11.03
N VAL A 108 -0.24 1.18 -9.92
CA VAL A 108 0.77 2.25 -9.85
C VAL A 108 2.16 1.73 -10.17
N ASP A 109 2.91 2.46 -10.99
CA ASP A 109 4.32 2.16 -11.27
C ASP A 109 5.22 2.64 -10.15
N ILE A 110 6.01 1.72 -9.58
CA ILE A 110 6.98 2.01 -8.54
C ILE A 110 8.34 1.60 -9.07
N PRO A 111 9.23 2.56 -9.37
CA PRO A 111 10.56 2.26 -9.85
C PRO A 111 11.33 1.40 -8.85
N ARG A 112 12.26 0.59 -9.33
CA ARG A 112 13.09 -0.27 -8.47
C ARG A 112 13.94 0.57 -7.50
N GLN A 113 14.30 -0.04 -6.36
CA GLN A 113 15.25 0.53 -5.41
C GLN A 113 16.61 0.73 -6.09
N GLU A 114 17.20 1.91 -5.91
CA GLU A 114 18.54 2.20 -6.43
C GLU A 114 19.61 1.55 -5.55
N LYS A 115 20.77 1.17 -6.13
CA LYS A 115 21.81 0.42 -5.40
C LYS A 115 22.33 1.13 -4.14
N GLN A 116 22.32 2.47 -4.13
CA GLN A 116 22.78 3.29 -3.02
C GLN A 116 21.63 3.76 -2.10
N GLU A 117 20.37 3.48 -2.48
CA GLU A 117 19.20 3.92 -1.73
C GLU A 117 18.95 2.98 -0.54
N THR A 118 18.82 3.54 0.65
CA THR A 118 18.47 2.75 1.85
C THR A 118 17.02 2.27 1.76
N VAL A 119 16.69 1.17 2.46
CA VAL A 119 15.32 0.64 2.47
C VAL A 119 14.29 1.68 2.93
N PRO A 120 14.50 2.44 4.04
CA PRO A 120 13.56 3.48 4.44
C PRO A 120 13.38 4.58 3.39
N ALA A 121 14.47 5.03 2.75
CA ALA A 121 14.40 6.04 1.71
C ALA A 121 13.57 5.56 0.51
N PHE A 122 13.78 4.32 0.08
CA PHE A 122 13.00 3.68 -0.98
C PHE A 122 11.52 3.59 -0.65
N VAL A 123 11.18 3.16 0.57
CA VAL A 123 9.78 3.06 1.01
C VAL A 123 9.11 4.44 1.03
N LEU A 124 9.77 5.47 1.54
CA LEU A 124 9.22 6.83 1.55
C LEU A 124 9.08 7.42 0.13
N ARG A 125 9.98 7.07 -0.80
CA ARG A 125 9.83 7.41 -2.22
C ARG A 125 8.62 6.72 -2.83
N ALA A 126 8.41 5.44 -2.54
CA ALA A 126 7.21 4.71 -2.96
C ALA A 126 5.93 5.35 -2.40
N CYS A 127 5.91 5.75 -1.12
CA CYS A 127 4.80 6.49 -0.51
C CYS A 127 4.46 7.76 -1.32
N THR A 128 5.48 8.56 -1.64
CA THR A 128 5.35 9.79 -2.43
C THR A 128 4.73 9.54 -3.81
N ILE A 129 5.17 8.47 -4.49
CA ILE A 129 4.66 8.10 -5.82
C ILE A 129 3.19 7.66 -5.72
N MET A 130 2.87 6.83 -4.73
CA MET A 130 1.51 6.39 -4.50
C MET A 130 0.60 7.59 -4.21
N GLU A 131 0.94 8.48 -3.29
CA GLU A 131 0.15 9.69 -3.01
C GLU A 131 -0.13 10.55 -4.25
N LYS A 132 0.87 10.75 -5.12
CA LYS A 132 0.72 11.52 -6.36
C LYS A 132 -0.24 10.85 -7.35
N SER A 133 -0.15 9.53 -7.51
CA SER A 133 -1.04 8.79 -8.43
C SER A 133 -2.51 8.86 -8.01
N HIS A 134 -2.80 8.99 -6.70
CA HIS A 134 -4.16 9.12 -6.17
C HIS A 134 -4.86 10.39 -6.66
N LYS A 135 -4.15 11.53 -6.62
CA LYS A 135 -4.69 12.84 -7.01
C LYS A 135 -5.08 12.88 -8.50
N SER A 136 -4.42 12.07 -9.34
CA SER A 136 -4.72 11.99 -10.78
C SER A 136 -5.87 11.03 -11.14
N GLY A 137 -6.12 10.00 -10.33
CA GLY A 137 -7.13 8.96 -10.61
C GLY A 137 -8.52 9.28 -10.04
N GLY A 138 -8.58 9.97 -8.90
CA GLY A 138 -9.85 10.30 -8.22
C GLY A 138 -10.78 11.23 -9.00
N ALA A 139 -10.25 12.07 -9.90
CA ALA A 139 -11.05 12.98 -10.72
C ALA A 139 -11.73 12.29 -11.92
N ALA A 140 -11.22 11.15 -12.39
CA ALA A 140 -11.73 10.47 -13.60
C ALA A 140 -12.76 9.36 -13.31
N ALA A 141 -12.82 8.86 -12.07
CA ALA A 141 -13.77 7.81 -11.66
C ALA A 141 -15.16 8.35 -11.26
N GLY A 142 -15.37 9.68 -11.30
CA GLY A 142 -16.55 10.36 -10.76
C GLY A 142 -17.82 10.37 -11.62
N ASN A 143 -17.79 9.85 -12.86
CA ASN A 143 -18.89 10.12 -13.79
C ASN A 143 -19.87 8.96 -14.06
N ASN A 144 -19.75 7.80 -13.38
CA ASN A 144 -20.67 6.66 -13.59
C ASN A 144 -21.08 5.91 -12.31
N SER A 145 -21.19 6.59 -11.16
CA SER A 145 -21.65 5.96 -9.90
C SER A 145 -23.12 6.24 -9.64
N SER A 146 -23.90 5.15 -9.52
CA SER A 146 -25.32 5.16 -9.16
C SER A 146 -25.53 5.81 -7.78
N SER A 147 -26.71 6.39 -7.54
CA SER A 147 -27.09 7.04 -6.26
C SER A 147 -26.80 6.18 -5.01
N ASN A 148 -26.89 4.86 -5.14
CA ASN A 148 -26.62 3.90 -4.05
C ASN A 148 -25.11 3.76 -3.71
N ASP A 149 -24.21 4.04 -4.67
CA ASP A 149 -22.77 4.04 -4.45
C ASP A 149 -22.31 5.33 -3.75
N GLN A 150 -22.99 6.46 -3.98
CA GLN A 150 -22.66 7.73 -3.33
C GLN A 150 -22.91 7.70 -1.82
N GLN A 151 -24.02 7.07 -1.37
CA GLN A 151 -24.32 6.90 0.05
C GLN A 151 -23.39 5.88 0.74
N LYS A 152 -22.93 4.86 0.02
CA LYS A 152 -21.88 3.95 0.51
C LYS A 152 -20.52 4.64 0.59
N THR A 153 -20.20 5.55 -0.32
CA THR A 153 -18.94 6.29 -0.27
C THR A 153 -18.90 7.29 0.88
N SER A 154 -19.99 8.00 1.19
CA SER A 154 -20.01 8.94 2.31
C SER A 154 -19.91 8.24 3.67
N ALA A 155 -20.61 7.12 3.86
CA ALA A 155 -20.50 6.30 5.07
C ALA A 155 -19.07 5.74 5.26
N ARG A 156 -18.46 5.23 4.17
CA ARG A 156 -17.10 4.69 4.21
C ARG A 156 -16.03 5.74 4.47
N LEU A 157 -16.23 6.96 3.94
CA LEU A 157 -15.34 8.10 4.22
C LEU A 157 -15.46 8.57 5.67
N ALA A 158 -16.65 8.53 6.26
CA ALA A 158 -16.86 8.86 7.67
C ALA A 158 -16.22 7.81 8.60
N GLU A 159 -16.38 6.53 8.29
CA GLU A 159 -15.73 5.42 9.02
C GLU A 159 -14.20 5.50 8.93
N GLU A 160 -13.65 5.82 7.76
CA GLU A 160 -12.20 6.00 7.59
C GLU A 160 -11.68 7.20 8.39
N ALA A 161 -12.46 8.29 8.45
CA ALA A 161 -12.11 9.49 9.22
C ALA A 161 -12.15 9.22 10.74
N GLU A 162 -13.13 8.46 11.21
CA GLU A 162 -13.25 8.06 12.61
C GLU A 162 -12.11 7.10 13.01
N SER A 163 -11.86 6.06 12.21
CA SER A 163 -10.72 5.16 12.41
C SER A 163 -9.37 5.87 12.38
N ARG A 164 -9.22 6.90 11.52
CA ARG A 164 -8.03 7.75 11.49
C ARG A 164 -7.90 8.54 12.79
N ARG A 165 -8.99 9.13 13.28
CA ARG A 165 -9.00 9.92 14.51
C ARG A 165 -8.64 9.08 15.74
N GLU A 166 -9.26 7.92 15.91
CA GLU A 166 -8.96 6.99 17.01
C GLU A 166 -7.48 6.56 16.99
N ARG A 167 -6.93 6.36 15.79
CA ARG A 167 -5.53 5.99 15.62
C ARG A 167 -4.58 7.11 16.00
N ILE A 168 -4.87 8.34 15.61
CA ILE A 168 -4.07 9.52 16.00
C ILE A 168 -4.10 9.68 17.52
N ASP A 169 -5.29 9.61 18.14
CA ASP A 169 -5.44 9.70 19.60
C ASP A 169 -4.62 8.61 20.34
N ARG A 170 -4.60 7.37 19.81
CA ARG A 170 -3.72 6.30 20.33
C ARG A 170 -2.24 6.68 20.23
N LEU A 171 -1.81 7.21 19.09
CA LEU A 171 -0.42 7.60 18.85
C LEU A 171 0.00 8.79 19.73
N GLU A 172 -0.89 9.76 19.96
CA GLU A 172 -0.66 10.88 20.88
C GLU A 172 -0.41 10.41 22.33
N ASN A 173 -0.97 9.26 22.71
CA ASN A 173 -0.75 8.67 24.02
C ASN A 173 0.56 7.85 24.11
N MET A 174 1.17 7.48 22.98
CA MET A 174 2.45 6.76 22.92
C MET A 174 3.67 7.69 23.09
N THR A 175 4.83 7.12 23.39
CA THR A 175 6.13 7.83 23.37
C THR A 175 6.69 7.88 21.95
N ILE A 176 7.54 8.87 21.64
CA ILE A 176 8.13 9.01 20.29
C ILE A 176 8.85 7.73 19.88
N SER A 177 9.67 7.15 20.77
CA SER A 177 10.41 5.91 20.52
C SER A 177 9.50 4.71 20.17
N GLN A 178 8.33 4.59 20.80
CA GLN A 178 7.37 3.54 20.46
C GLN A 178 6.78 3.73 19.06
N ILE A 179 6.50 4.97 18.66
CA ILE A 179 5.97 5.27 17.31
C ILE A 179 7.07 5.06 16.26
N GLU A 180 8.32 5.43 16.54
CA GLU A 180 9.48 5.15 15.67
C GLU A 180 9.69 3.64 15.48
N ALA A 181 9.52 2.84 16.54
CA ALA A 181 9.56 1.38 16.44
C ALA A 181 8.43 0.83 15.55
N GLU A 182 7.20 1.33 15.70
CA GLU A 182 6.10 0.99 14.79
C GLU A 182 6.41 1.40 13.34
N ASN A 183 6.95 2.61 13.12
CA ASN A 183 7.32 3.10 11.78
C ASN A 183 8.40 2.23 11.14
N THR A 184 9.38 1.80 11.92
CA THR A 184 10.44 0.89 11.47
C THR A 184 9.86 -0.46 11.04
N GLN A 185 8.99 -1.03 11.87
CA GLN A 185 8.31 -2.29 11.55
C GLN A 185 7.46 -2.15 10.27
N MET A 186 6.63 -1.11 10.17
CA MET A 186 5.81 -0.85 9.00
C MET A 186 6.64 -0.60 7.74
N THR A 187 7.78 0.08 7.86
CA THR A 187 8.72 0.28 6.75
C THR A 187 9.21 -1.07 6.20
N ASN A 188 9.59 -1.98 7.09
CA ASN A 188 10.04 -3.33 6.70
C ASN A 188 8.91 -4.15 6.06
N ASP A 189 7.70 -4.09 6.62
CA ASP A 189 6.54 -4.80 6.08
C ASP A 189 6.15 -4.26 4.71
N LEU A 190 6.14 -2.94 4.57
CA LEU A 190 5.83 -2.27 3.31
C LEU A 190 6.90 -2.56 2.25
N TYR A 191 8.17 -2.65 2.63
CA TYR A 191 9.24 -3.07 1.72
C TYR A 191 9.02 -4.48 1.16
N ARG A 192 8.63 -5.45 2.01
CA ARG A 192 8.32 -6.81 1.55
C ARG A 192 7.12 -6.81 0.61
N LEU A 193 6.07 -6.08 0.94
CA LEU A 193 4.88 -5.94 0.09
C LEU A 193 5.20 -5.28 -1.25
N LEU A 194 6.04 -4.24 -1.27
CA LEU A 194 6.52 -3.59 -2.48
C LEU A 194 7.24 -4.55 -3.40
N LYS A 195 8.10 -5.44 -2.86
CA LYS A 195 8.77 -6.47 -3.67
C LYS A 195 7.76 -7.41 -4.33
N LYS A 196 6.82 -7.96 -3.56
CA LYS A 196 5.77 -8.86 -4.09
C LYS A 196 4.94 -8.18 -5.18
N TYR A 197 4.46 -6.97 -4.89
CA TYR A 197 3.67 -6.19 -5.84
C TYR A 197 4.43 -5.88 -7.13
N THR A 198 5.66 -5.39 -7.02
CA THR A 198 6.46 -5.05 -8.21
C THR A 198 6.79 -6.26 -9.05
N GLY A 199 7.00 -7.43 -8.44
CA GLY A 199 7.14 -8.71 -9.15
C GLY A 199 5.92 -9.03 -10.02
N LEU A 200 4.73 -9.10 -9.41
CA LEU A 200 3.49 -9.37 -10.15
C LEU A 200 3.17 -8.32 -11.19
N ARG A 201 3.47 -7.06 -10.92
CA ARG A 201 3.23 -5.99 -11.88
C ARG A 201 4.16 -6.05 -13.08
N ASN A 202 5.42 -6.44 -12.91
CA ASN A 202 6.34 -6.65 -14.02
C ASN A 202 5.82 -7.78 -14.93
N LEU A 203 5.31 -8.88 -14.36
CA LEU A 203 4.67 -9.96 -15.12
C LEU A 203 3.51 -9.46 -15.99
N ILE A 204 2.65 -8.63 -15.42
CA ILE A 204 1.51 -8.05 -16.14
C ILE A 204 1.99 -7.12 -17.28
N LYS A 205 3.03 -6.32 -17.03
CA LYS A 205 3.63 -5.41 -18.01
C LYS A 205 4.28 -6.18 -19.17
N GLU A 206 5.11 -7.17 -18.87
CA GLU A 206 5.77 -8.04 -19.86
C GLU A 206 4.72 -8.77 -20.70
N LEU A 207 3.70 -9.35 -20.06
CA LEU A 207 2.58 -9.99 -20.76
C LEU A 207 1.89 -9.05 -21.75
N LYS A 208 1.70 -7.77 -21.41
CA LYS A 208 1.13 -6.77 -22.33
C LYS A 208 2.04 -6.51 -23.51
N GLU A 209 3.34 -6.32 -23.29
CA GLU A 209 4.33 -6.05 -24.33
C GLU A 209 4.41 -7.22 -25.32
N GLU A 210 4.51 -8.45 -24.80
CA GLU A 210 4.53 -9.66 -25.61
C GLU A 210 3.21 -9.90 -26.34
N TYR A 211 2.07 -9.71 -25.67
CA TYR A 211 0.75 -9.85 -26.29
C TYR A 211 0.53 -8.86 -27.43
N ASN A 212 1.02 -7.62 -27.28
CA ASN A 212 0.93 -6.62 -28.32
C ASN A 212 1.84 -6.97 -29.51
N SER A 213 3.08 -7.37 -29.25
CA SER A 213 4.04 -7.81 -30.28
C SER A 213 3.53 -9.04 -31.04
N SER A 214 2.85 -9.93 -30.34
CA SER A 214 2.18 -11.12 -30.88
C SER A 214 1.13 -10.80 -31.96
N LYS A 215 0.58 -9.58 -32.02
CA LYS A 215 -0.50 -9.23 -32.96
C LYS A 215 -0.06 -9.23 -34.42
N LEU A 216 1.24 -9.11 -34.68
CA LEU A 216 1.83 -9.13 -36.01
C LEU A 216 1.82 -10.53 -36.66
N TYR A 217 1.64 -11.58 -35.86
CA TYR A 217 1.77 -12.96 -36.32
C TYR A 217 0.42 -13.59 -36.71
N PRO A 218 0.40 -14.45 -37.74
CA PRO A 218 -0.77 -15.27 -38.10
C PRO A 218 -1.20 -16.22 -36.96
N ILE A 219 -2.42 -16.77 -37.06
CA ILE A 219 -3.07 -17.54 -35.98
C ILE A 219 -2.20 -18.69 -35.47
N VAL A 220 -1.59 -19.49 -36.35
CA VAL A 220 -0.84 -20.69 -35.96
C VAL A 220 0.39 -20.38 -35.10
N PRO A 221 1.37 -19.56 -35.55
CA PRO A 221 2.51 -19.20 -34.69
C PRO A 221 2.06 -18.43 -33.46
N ARG A 222 1.06 -17.55 -33.61
CA ARG A 222 0.54 -16.76 -32.50
C ARG A 222 -0.09 -17.63 -31.41
N TYR A 223 -0.78 -18.71 -31.76
CA TYR A 223 -1.34 -19.64 -30.79
C TYR A 223 -0.28 -20.23 -29.87
N THR A 224 0.87 -20.62 -30.42
CA THR A 224 2.01 -21.10 -29.64
C THR A 224 2.54 -20.01 -28.71
N MET A 225 2.78 -18.80 -29.23
CA MET A 225 3.23 -17.66 -28.43
C MET A 225 2.29 -17.38 -27.24
N LEU A 226 0.97 -17.37 -27.46
CA LEU A 226 0.01 -17.09 -26.38
C LEU A 226 0.04 -18.14 -25.27
N LYS A 227 0.27 -19.42 -25.61
CA LYS A 227 0.44 -20.45 -24.57
C LYS A 227 1.72 -20.23 -23.80
N ASP A 228 2.80 -19.89 -24.50
CA ASP A 228 4.12 -19.78 -23.90
C ASP A 228 4.18 -18.55 -22.99
N MET A 229 3.63 -17.40 -23.37
CA MET A 229 3.42 -16.25 -22.47
C MET A 229 2.76 -16.64 -21.13
N ILE A 230 1.70 -17.46 -21.19
CA ILE A 230 0.98 -17.88 -19.98
C ILE A 230 1.84 -18.84 -19.15
N LYS A 231 2.53 -19.79 -19.80
CA LYS A 231 3.44 -20.71 -19.10
C LYS A 231 4.62 -19.96 -18.49
N ASP A 232 5.16 -18.94 -19.14
CA ASP A 232 6.30 -18.19 -18.63
C ASP A 232 5.94 -17.49 -17.31
N ILE A 233 4.70 -16.99 -17.20
CA ILE A 233 4.14 -16.53 -15.91
C ILE A 233 4.04 -17.68 -14.91
N MET A 234 3.53 -18.86 -15.31
CA MET A 234 3.37 -20.02 -14.40
C MET A 234 4.69 -20.48 -13.76
N HIS A 235 5.81 -20.35 -14.47
CA HIS A 235 7.11 -20.78 -13.98
C HIS A 235 7.92 -19.62 -13.38
N ASN A 236 7.38 -18.40 -13.37
CA ASN A 236 8.08 -17.25 -12.82
C ASN A 236 8.11 -17.33 -11.28
N PRO A 237 9.27 -17.11 -10.64
CA PRO A 237 9.40 -17.18 -9.19
C PRO A 237 8.46 -16.23 -8.44
N ASP A 238 8.22 -15.02 -8.95
CA ASP A 238 7.35 -14.03 -8.31
C ASP A 238 5.88 -14.50 -8.29
N TYR A 239 5.46 -15.28 -9.31
CA TYR A 239 4.13 -15.90 -9.33
C TYR A 239 4.08 -17.17 -8.47
N MET A 240 5.14 -17.98 -8.45
CA MET A 240 5.21 -19.19 -7.63
C MET A 240 5.13 -18.88 -6.13
N GLU A 241 5.73 -17.77 -5.68
CA GLU A 241 5.60 -17.30 -4.29
C GLU A 241 4.12 -17.06 -3.93
N VAL A 242 3.33 -16.50 -4.84
CA VAL A 242 1.89 -16.28 -4.65
C VAL A 242 1.10 -17.58 -4.54
N CYS A 243 1.45 -18.61 -5.32
CA CYS A 243 0.82 -19.92 -5.21
C CYS A 243 1.05 -20.53 -3.82
N HIS A 244 2.28 -20.45 -3.31
CA HIS A 244 2.60 -20.93 -1.97
C HIS A 244 1.84 -20.18 -0.87
N GLU A 245 1.58 -18.88 -1.04
CA GLU A 245 0.73 -18.14 -0.10
C GLU A 245 -0.71 -18.68 -0.04
N LEU A 246 -1.26 -19.12 -1.17
CA LEU A 246 -2.63 -19.65 -1.26
C LEU A 246 -2.75 -21.07 -0.73
N ASP A 247 -1.68 -21.88 -0.86
CA ASP A 247 -1.66 -23.25 -0.34
C ASP A 247 -1.49 -23.30 1.20
N CYS A 248 -1.09 -22.20 1.83
CA CYS A 248 -0.91 -22.07 3.28
C CYS A 248 -2.10 -21.39 4.00
N THR A 249 -3.17 -21.03 3.29
CA THR A 249 -4.40 -20.38 3.84
C THR A 249 -5.62 -21.23 3.57
#